data_AF-A0A972RHX2-F1
#
_entry.id   AF-A0A972RHX2-F1
#
_cell.length_a   1.000
_cell.length_b   1.000
_cell.length_c   1.000
_cell.angle_alpha   90.00
_cell.angle_beta   90.00
_cell.angle_gamma   90.00
#
_symmetry.space_group_name_H-M   'P 1'
#
loop_
_entity.id
_entity.type
_entity.pdbx_description
1 polymer ?
#
loop_
_entity_poly.entity_id
_entity_poly.type
_entity_poly.pdbx_seq_one_letter_code
_entity_poly.pdbx_strand_id
1 'polypeptide(L)'
;MSETLEKRVDCLEAEVLRLQSQIYGIQGEVKHFLKRYLSACPACKKEFDLLVNHYSIGLFDNLVYVKCPHCNKSMPVVDQEDGTVSVILE
;
A
#
# COMPACT_ATOMS: atom_id res chain seq x y z
N MET A 1 -32.43 29.45 23.41
CA MET A 1 -31.15 28.77 23.74
C MET A 1 -31.16 27.30 23.37
N SER A 2 -32.21 26.51 23.68
CA SER A 2 -32.29 25.07 23.31
C SER A 2 -32.21 24.83 21.80
N GLU A 3 -33.01 25.54 21.02
CA GLU A 3 -33.11 25.35 19.56
C GLU A 3 -31.79 25.66 18.81
N THR A 4 -30.97 26.57 19.35
CA THR A 4 -29.64 26.88 18.81
C THR A 4 -28.62 25.81 19.13
N LEU A 5 -28.77 25.13 20.28
CA LEU A 5 -27.94 23.99 20.65
C LEU A 5 -28.30 22.76 19.81
N GLU A 6 -29.59 22.48 19.62
CA GLU A 6 -30.08 21.38 18.78
C GLU A 6 -29.52 21.48 17.34
N LYS A 7 -29.66 22.65 16.69
CA LYS A 7 -29.10 22.87 15.35
C LYS A 7 -27.58 22.66 15.28
N ARG A 8 -26.85 22.99 16.36
CA ARG A 8 -25.40 22.77 16.43
C ARG A 8 -25.06 21.29 16.60
N VAL A 9 -25.86 20.54 17.35
CA VAL A 9 -25.71 19.09 17.49
C VAL A 9 -25.94 18.41 16.14
N ASP A 10 -27.03 18.76 15.44
CA ASP A 10 -27.35 18.20 14.12
C ASP A 10 -26.22 18.45 13.10
N CYS A 11 -25.65 19.66 13.08
CA CYS A 11 -24.51 19.98 12.22
C CYS A 11 -23.25 19.16 12.57
N LEU A 12 -22.98 18.95 13.87
CA LEU A 12 -21.84 18.16 14.30
C LEU A 12 -22.03 16.68 13.95
N GLU A 13 -23.24 16.13 14.10
CA GLU A 13 -23.56 14.76 13.72
C GLU A 13 -23.37 14.54 12.21
N ALA A 14 -23.86 15.47 11.38
CA ALA A 14 -23.65 15.43 9.94
C ALA A 14 -22.16 15.46 9.56
N GLU A 15 -21.37 16.30 10.24
CA GLU A 15 -19.94 16.41 10.01
C GLU A 15 -19.18 15.14 10.44
N VAL A 16 -19.56 14.54 11.57
CA VAL A 16 -19.01 13.25 12.02
C VAL A 16 -19.27 12.15 11.01
N LEU A 17 -20.51 12.05 10.49
CA LEU A 17 -20.86 11.07 9.45
C LEU A 17 -20.03 11.28 8.17
N ARG A 18 -19.87 12.54 7.76
CA ARG A 18 -19.04 12.90 6.59
C ARG A 18 -17.59 12.47 6.78
N LEU A 19 -17.00 12.77 7.95
CA LEU A 19 -15.62 12.39 8.27
C LEU A 19 -15.44 10.88 8.36
N GLN A 20 -16.39 10.15 8.94
CA GLN A 20 -16.36 8.68 8.98
C GLN A 20 -16.37 8.07 7.58
N SER A 21 -17.19 8.61 6.68
CA SER A 21 -17.22 8.18 5.27
C SER A 21 -15.89 8.43 4.56
N GLN A 22 -15.28 9.60 4.78
CA GLN A 22 -13.96 9.92 4.21
C GLN A 22 -12.86 8.99 4.72
N ILE A 23 -12.84 8.71 6.04
CA ILE A 23 -11.87 7.78 6.64
C ILE A 23 -12.04 6.39 6.02
N TYR A 24 -13.26 5.92 5.83
CA TYR A 24 -13.52 4.60 5.24
C TYR A 24 -13.02 4.53 3.79
N GLY A 25 -13.22 5.60 3.01
CA GLY A 25 -12.67 5.72 1.66
C GLY A 25 -11.14 5.64 1.63
N ILE A 26 -10.47 6.44 2.46
CA ILE A 26 -9.01 6.46 2.57
C ILE A 26 -8.46 5.10 3.01
N GLN A 27 -9.10 4.44 3.98
CA GLN A 27 -8.71 3.09 4.41
C GLN A 27 -8.80 2.08 3.27
N GLY A 28 -9.81 2.20 2.40
CA GLY A 28 -9.95 1.38 1.20
C GLY A 28 -8.81 1.60 0.21
N GLU A 29 -8.48 2.85 -0.08
CA GLU A 29 -7.38 3.23 -0.98
C GLU A 29 -6.02 2.77 -0.45
N VAL A 30 -5.74 2.99 0.84
CA VAL A 30 -4.50 2.53 1.50
C VAL A 30 -4.40 1.00 1.42
N LYS A 31 -5.50 0.28 1.67
CA LYS A 31 -5.50 -1.20 1.56
C LYS A 31 -5.23 -1.67 0.13
N HIS A 32 -5.77 -0.98 -0.87
CA HIS A 32 -5.51 -1.27 -2.27
C HIS A 32 -4.04 -0.99 -2.64
N PHE A 33 -3.51 0.15 -2.20
CA PHE A 33 -2.12 0.53 -2.40
C PHE A 33 -1.16 -0.48 -1.73
N LEU A 34 -1.39 -0.88 -0.48
CA LEU A 34 -0.53 -1.85 0.20
C LEU A 34 -0.52 -3.22 -0.50
N LYS A 35 -1.66 -3.65 -1.06
CA LYS A 35 -1.72 -4.89 -1.86
C LYS A 35 -0.82 -4.85 -3.09
N ARG A 36 -0.64 -3.68 -3.72
CA ARG A 36 0.25 -3.51 -4.89
C ARG A 36 1.70 -3.88 -4.58
N TYR A 37 2.13 -3.72 -3.32
CA TYR A 37 3.52 -3.94 -2.90
C TYR A 37 3.73 -5.24 -2.11
N LEU A 38 2.69 -6.06 -1.96
CA LEU A 38 2.84 -7.43 -1.48
C LEU A 38 3.20 -8.33 -2.64
N SER A 39 4.31 -9.06 -2.51
CA SER A 39 4.78 -9.97 -3.55
C SER A 39 5.19 -11.32 -2.96
N ALA A 40 5.15 -12.36 -3.79
CA ALA A 40 5.60 -13.70 -3.41
C ALA A 40 6.98 -13.97 -3.99
N CYS A 41 7.91 -14.46 -3.16
CA CYS A 41 9.23 -14.81 -3.65
C CYS A 41 9.14 -15.99 -4.62
N PRO A 42 9.55 -15.87 -5.89
CA PRO A 42 9.45 -16.95 -6.86
C PRO A 42 10.31 -18.17 -6.49
N ALA A 43 11.36 -18.01 -5.66
CA ALA A 43 12.21 -19.11 -5.19
C ALA A 43 11.62 -19.89 -4.01
N CYS A 44 11.18 -19.22 -2.94
CA CYS A 44 10.71 -19.90 -1.71
C CYS A 44 9.18 -19.86 -1.52
N LYS A 45 8.46 -19.19 -2.44
CA LYS A 45 6.99 -19.03 -2.48
C LYS A 45 6.38 -18.31 -1.28
N LYS A 46 7.19 -17.72 -0.39
CA LYS A 46 6.70 -16.92 0.74
C LYS A 46 6.40 -15.48 0.31
N GLU A 47 5.31 -14.95 0.84
CA GLU A 47 4.90 -13.56 0.65
C GLU A 47 5.76 -12.62 1.51
N PHE A 48 6.04 -11.43 0.99
CA PHE A 48 6.77 -10.38 1.68
C PHE A 48 6.39 -9.00 1.13
N ASP A 49 6.66 -7.98 1.93
CA ASP A 49 6.45 -6.58 1.55
C ASP A 49 7.68 -6.04 0.80
N LEU A 50 7.45 -5.50 -0.40
CA LEU A 50 8.46 -4.87 -1.23
C LEU A 50 8.94 -3.53 -0.66
N LEU A 51 8.09 -2.77 0.05
CA LEU A 51 8.41 -1.43 0.58
C LEU A 51 9.49 -1.48 1.66
N VAL A 52 9.53 -2.54 2.46
CA VAL A 52 10.49 -2.66 3.57
C VAL A 52 11.86 -3.20 3.10
N ASN A 53 11.88 -3.93 1.99
CA ASN A 53 13.04 -4.70 1.55
C ASN A 53 13.69 -4.15 0.26
N HIS A 54 13.35 -2.92 -0.13
CA HIS A 54 13.96 -2.25 -1.26
C HIS A 54 15.42 -1.87 -0.95
N TYR A 55 16.32 -2.21 -1.87
CA TYR A 55 17.64 -1.57 -1.93
C TYR A 55 18.00 -1.38 -3.40
N SER A 56 18.24 -0.13 -3.76
CA SER A 56 18.66 0.22 -5.11
C SER A 56 20.13 -0.18 -5.27
N ILE A 57 20.40 -1.23 -6.04
CA ILE A 57 21.73 -1.52 -6.57
C ILE A 57 21.58 -1.76 -8.06
N GLY A 58 21.90 -0.74 -8.84
CA GLY A 58 21.88 -0.81 -10.30
C GLY A 58 22.22 0.55 -10.91
N LEU A 59 23.49 0.94 -10.84
CA LEU A 59 24.04 2.20 -11.39
C LEU A 59 23.93 2.31 -12.93
N PHE A 60 23.42 1.28 -13.63
CA PHE A 60 23.51 1.19 -15.09
C PHE A 60 22.21 0.77 -15.82
N ASP A 61 21.26 0.08 -15.17
CA ASP A 61 20.09 -0.51 -15.86
C ASP A 61 18.71 -0.01 -15.38
N ASN A 62 18.65 0.99 -14.48
CA ASN A 62 17.40 1.46 -13.84
C ASN A 62 16.54 0.34 -13.21
N LEU A 63 17.12 -0.83 -12.96
CA LEU A 63 16.46 -1.95 -12.31
C LEU A 63 16.52 -1.80 -10.79
N VAL A 64 15.36 -1.91 -10.15
CA VAL A 64 15.25 -1.96 -8.69
C VAL A 64 15.33 -3.42 -8.27
N TYR A 65 16.14 -3.73 -7.26
CA TYR A 65 16.24 -5.08 -6.71
C TYR A 65 15.66 -5.13 -5.28
N VAL A 66 15.15 -6.30 -4.91
CA VAL A 66 14.74 -6.61 -3.54
C VAL A 66 15.33 -7.94 -3.11
N LYS A 67 15.54 -8.09 -1.80
CA LYS A 67 15.98 -9.35 -1.18
C LYS A 67 14.78 -9.99 -0.54
N CYS A 68 14.56 -11.26 -0.82
CA CYS A 68 13.60 -12.02 -0.04
C CYS A 68 14.06 -12.09 1.42
N PRO A 69 13.27 -11.65 2.41
CA PRO A 69 13.65 -11.73 3.83
C PRO A 69 13.74 -13.17 4.35
N HIS A 70 13.20 -14.15 3.62
CA HIS A 70 13.17 -15.54 4.05
C HIS A 70 14.31 -16.40 3.50
N CYS A 71 14.68 -16.20 2.23
CA CYS A 71 15.73 -17.01 1.58
C CYS A 71 16.94 -16.18 1.14
N ASN A 72 16.95 -14.87 1.42
CA ASN A 72 18.03 -13.95 1.09
C ASN A 72 18.37 -13.85 -0.41
N LYS A 73 17.49 -14.32 -1.29
CA LYS A 73 17.68 -14.23 -2.75
C LYS A 73 17.36 -12.81 -3.23
N SER A 74 18.28 -12.21 -3.98
CA SER A 74 18.08 -10.95 -4.69
C SER A 74 17.25 -11.21 -5.96
N MET A 75 16.28 -10.36 -6.23
CA MET A 75 15.37 -10.47 -7.37
C MET A 75 15.05 -9.07 -7.91
N PRO A 76 15.03 -8.86 -9.23
CA PRO A 76 14.61 -7.60 -9.80
C PRO A 76 13.10 -7.41 -9.62
N VAL A 77 12.72 -6.14 -9.44
CA VAL A 77 11.35 -5.66 -9.32
C VAL A 77 10.95 -5.07 -10.66
N VAL A 78 9.78 -5.46 -11.15
CA VAL A 78 9.19 -4.94 -12.39
C VAL A 78 7.80 -4.37 -12.11
N ASP A 79 7.53 -3.19 -12.66
CA ASP A 79 6.18 -2.65 -12.77
C ASP A 79 5.47 -3.37 -13.91
N GLN A 80 4.28 -3.91 -13.63
CA GLN A 80 3.40 -4.50 -14.62
C GLN A 80 2.50 -3.42 -15.26
N GLU A 81 2.03 -3.67 -16.47
CA GLU A 81 1.15 -2.75 -17.21
C GLU A 81 -0.18 -2.46 -16.49
N ASP A 82 -0.62 -3.36 -15.61
CA ASP A 82 -1.81 -3.21 -14.77
C ASP A 82 -1.56 -2.34 -13.52
N GLY A 83 -0.35 -1.80 -13.37
CA GLY A 83 0.04 -1.04 -12.20
C GLY A 83 0.23 -1.93 -10.97
N THR A 84 0.54 -3.21 -11.10
CA THR A 84 1.04 -4.03 -10.00
C THR A 84 2.57 -4.09 -9.99
N VAL A 85 3.17 -4.35 -8.83
CA VAL A 85 4.62 -4.49 -8.70
C VAL A 85 4.93 -5.95 -8.39
N SER A 86 5.84 -6.56 -9.14
CA SER A 86 6.17 -7.97 -8.98
C SER A 86 7.66 -8.24 -9.03
N VAL A 87 8.08 -9.39 -8.51
CA VAL A 87 9.46 -9.86 -8.58
C VAL A 87 9.58 -11.02 -9.54
N ILE A 88 10.64 -11.04 -10.34
CA ILE A 88 10.94 -12.12 -11.28
C ILE A 88 12.22 -12.86 -10.90
N LEU A 89 12.37 -14.09 -11.38
CA LEU A 89 13.65 -14.80 -11.36
C LEU A 89 14.39 -14.45 -12.65
N GLU A 90 15.62 -13.97 -12.51
CA GLU A 90 16.62 -14.08 -13.59
C GLU A 90 16.95 -15.56 -13.88
#